data_AF-A0AAP0IR46-F1
#
_entry.id   AF-A0AAP0IR46-F1
#
_cell.length_a   1.000
_cell.length_b   1.000
_cell.length_c   1.000
_cell.angle_alpha   90.00
_cell.angle_beta   90.00
_cell.angle_gamma   90.00
#
_symmetry.space_group_name_H-M   'P 1'
#
loop_
_entity.id
_entity.type
_entity.pdbx_description
1 polymer ?
#
loop_
_entity_poly.entity_id
_entity_poly.type
_entity_poly.pdbx_seq_one_letter_code
_entity_poly.pdbx_strand_id
1 'polypeptide(L)'
;MATMAGKAEQNPLLKTQTRLLVGHAALRALGIAAALIAIGLMSTGKQAVELLGFQLVAKYSYSPILRYFVIVSTIACGLSALSLGCFLYSVVVGLALTGSSAATAMGYVGRYGDSHAGWMPICGTFGRFCDRMTVSVAFSFFAAVVYMALAVWSAWIASEAHLYNNTIY
;
A
#
# COMPACT_ATOMS: atom_id res chain seq x y z
N MET A 1 -50.18 -0.38 32.45
CA MET A 1 -49.42 0.09 31.27
C MET A 1 -48.00 0.35 31.73
N ALA A 2 -47.08 -0.58 31.45
CA ALA A 2 -45.67 -0.45 31.78
C ALA A 2 -44.85 -0.89 30.56
N THR A 3 -43.97 0.01 30.15
CA THR A 3 -42.87 -0.13 29.19
C THR A 3 -41.92 -1.27 29.57
N MET A 4 -41.51 -2.11 28.61
CA MET A 4 -40.15 -2.69 28.45
C MET A 4 -40.08 -3.28 27.02
N ALA A 5 -39.38 -2.65 26.08
CA ALA A 5 -37.96 -2.94 25.82
C ALA A 5 -37.69 -4.40 25.44
N GLY A 6 -38.14 -4.82 24.25
CA GLY A 6 -37.59 -5.99 23.55
C GLY A 6 -36.20 -5.67 23.00
N LYS A 7 -35.22 -5.53 23.90
CA LYS A 7 -33.80 -5.49 23.57
C LYS A 7 -33.24 -6.89 23.79
N ALA A 8 -32.51 -7.39 22.78
CA ALA A 8 -31.62 -8.55 22.82
C ALA A 8 -32.23 -9.94 22.61
N GLU A 9 -32.65 -10.24 21.39
CA GLU A 9 -32.19 -11.48 20.77
C GLU A 9 -30.76 -11.20 20.26
N GLN A 10 -29.75 -11.48 21.09
CA GLN A 10 -28.36 -11.48 20.65
C GLN A 10 -28.17 -12.59 19.64
N ASN A 11 -28.37 -12.30 18.35
CA ASN A 11 -28.05 -13.22 17.25
C ASN A 11 -26.52 -13.33 17.11
N PRO A 12 -25.87 -14.40 17.60
CA PRO A 12 -24.41 -14.53 17.55
C PRO A 12 -23.90 -14.56 16.10
N LEU A 13 -24.71 -15.06 15.17
CA LEU A 13 -24.42 -15.13 13.74
C LEU A 13 -24.41 -13.75 13.06
N LEU A 14 -25.38 -12.88 13.37
CA LEU A 14 -25.39 -11.50 12.87
C LEU A 14 -24.20 -10.71 13.41
N LYS A 15 -23.89 -10.87 14.70
CA LYS A 15 -22.75 -10.21 15.36
C LYS A 15 -21.42 -10.64 14.75
N THR A 16 -21.25 -11.92 14.43
CA THR A 16 -20.06 -12.47 13.77
C THR A 16 -19.94 -11.97 12.33
N GLN A 17 -21.04 -11.97 11.56
CA GLN A 17 -21.08 -11.42 10.20
C GLN A 17 -20.73 -9.93 10.16
N THR A 18 -21.27 -9.10 11.08
CA THR A 18 -20.92 -7.68 11.17
C THR A 18 -19.46 -7.46 11.55
N ARG A 19 -18.90 -8.27 12.46
CA ARG A 19 -17.47 -8.20 12.83
C ARG A 19 -16.57 -8.52 11.62
N LEU A 20 -16.94 -9.52 10.83
CA LEU A 20 -16.26 -9.90 9.59
C LEU A 20 -16.32 -8.76 8.56
N LEU A 21 -17.49 -8.17 8.37
CA LEU A 21 -17.70 -7.06 7.45
C LEU A 21 -16.90 -5.81 7.85
N VAL A 22 -16.92 -5.47 9.14
CA VAL A 22 -16.17 -4.34 9.71
C VAL A 22 -14.67 -4.60 9.60
N GLY A 23 -14.20 -5.83 9.84
CA GLY A 23 -12.79 -6.21 9.65
C GLY A 23 -12.35 -6.01 8.20
N HIS A 24 -13.12 -6.53 7.24
CA HIS A 24 -12.81 -6.36 5.82
C HIS A 24 -12.76 -4.88 5.41
N ALA A 25 -13.75 -4.08 5.84
CA ALA A 25 -13.78 -2.65 5.55
C ALA A 25 -12.64 -1.87 6.21
N ALA A 26 -12.29 -2.19 7.46
CA ALA A 26 -11.23 -1.51 8.21
C ALA A 26 -9.85 -1.76 7.61
N LEU A 27 -9.54 -3.01 7.22
CA LEU A 27 -8.27 -3.31 6.56
C LEU A 27 -8.17 -2.62 5.19
N ARG A 28 -9.28 -2.49 4.45
CA ARG A 28 -9.32 -1.73 3.19
C ARG A 28 -9.03 -0.24 3.41
N ALA A 29 -9.70 0.36 4.39
CA ALA A 29 -9.47 1.76 4.76
C ALA A 29 -8.01 1.99 5.18
N LEU A 30 -7.42 1.06 5.93
CA LEU A 30 -6.02 1.13 6.32
C LEU A 30 -5.07 1.06 5.11
N GLY A 31 -5.31 0.13 4.18
CA GLY A 31 -4.52 0.01 2.95
C GLY A 31 -4.60 1.27 2.07
N ILE A 32 -5.79 1.87 1.95
CA ILE A 32 -5.99 3.13 1.22
C ILE A 32 -5.27 4.29 1.91
N ALA A 33 -5.39 4.40 3.23
CA ALA A 33 -4.71 5.45 3.99
C ALA A 33 -3.19 5.36 3.83
N ALA A 34 -2.60 4.16 3.92
CA ALA A 34 -1.18 3.94 3.71
C ALA A 34 -0.73 4.33 2.30
N ALA A 35 -1.52 4.00 1.27
CA ALA A 35 -1.23 4.39 -0.12
C ALA A 35 -1.30 5.92 -0.31
N LEU A 36 -2.30 6.59 0.28
CA LEU A 36 -2.43 8.05 0.23
C LEU A 36 -1.27 8.75 0.96
N ILE A 37 -0.81 8.20 2.09
CA ILE A 37 0.36 8.71 2.81
C ILE A 37 1.62 8.59 1.93
N ALA A 38 1.82 7.45 1.27
CA ALA A 38 2.94 7.26 0.34
C ALA A 38 2.89 8.28 -0.82
N ILE A 39 1.74 8.43 -1.47
CA ILE A 39 1.54 9.40 -2.55
C ILE A 39 1.78 10.84 -2.05
N GLY A 40 1.27 11.19 -0.87
CA GLY A 40 1.42 12.51 -0.26
C GLY A 40 2.87 12.86 0.11
N LEU A 41 3.61 11.88 0.66
CA LEU A 41 5.03 12.02 0.95
C LEU A 41 5.85 12.27 -0.32
N MET A 42 5.52 11.58 -1.42
CA MET A 42 6.19 11.81 -2.70
C MET A 42 5.79 13.12 -3.38
N SER A 43 4.52 13.51 -3.33
CA SER A 43 4.01 14.75 -3.92
C SER A 43 4.61 16.01 -3.28
N THR A 44 4.85 15.97 -1.96
CA THR A 44 5.43 17.09 -1.21
C THR A 44 6.96 17.20 -1.33
N GLY A 45 7.61 16.31 -2.09
CA GLY A 45 9.07 16.22 -2.24
C GLY A 45 9.71 17.25 -3.19
N LYS A 46 9.25 18.50 -3.22
CA LYS A 46 9.94 19.57 -3.95
C LYS A 46 11.17 20.04 -3.15
N GLN A 47 12.32 19.39 -3.31
CA GLN A 47 13.61 19.92 -2.82
C GLN A 47 14.54 20.15 -4.01
N ALA A 48 14.95 21.40 -4.24
CA ALA A 48 16.03 21.80 -5.13
C ALA A 48 17.20 22.25 -4.25
N VAL A 49 18.42 21.80 -4.55
CA VAL A 49 19.64 22.22 -3.82
C VAL A 49 20.62 22.76 -4.86
N GLU A 50 21.10 23.99 -4.67
CA GLU A 50 22.15 24.59 -5.50
C GLU A 50 23.52 24.08 -5.06
N LEU A 51 24.24 23.38 -5.94
CA LEU A 51 25.66 23.06 -5.76
C LEU A 51 26.44 23.55 -6.99
N LEU A 52 27.48 24.37 -6.77
CA LEU A 52 28.46 24.84 -7.78
C LEU A 52 27.89 25.70 -8.92
N GLY A 53 26.99 26.66 -8.63
CA GLY A 53 26.55 27.66 -9.62
C GLY A 53 25.69 27.11 -10.79
N PHE A 54 25.39 25.81 -10.78
CA PHE A 54 24.42 25.16 -11.65
C PHE A 54 23.22 24.71 -10.80
N GLN A 55 22.01 25.03 -11.24
CA GLN A 55 20.75 24.59 -10.64
C GLN A 55 20.54 23.09 -10.92
N LEU A 56 21.19 22.22 -10.14
CA LEU A 56 20.90 20.79 -10.08
C LEU A 56 19.57 20.60 -9.33
N VAL A 57 18.48 20.93 -10.01
CA VAL A 57 17.14 20.56 -9.58
C VAL A 57 17.08 19.03 -9.69
N ALA A 58 17.29 18.33 -8.56
CA ALA A 58 16.90 16.94 -8.40
C ALA A 58 15.37 16.87 -8.42
N LYS A 59 14.78 17.18 -9.58
CA LYS A 59 13.35 17.11 -9.82
C LYS A 59 13.01 15.63 -9.81
N TYR A 60 12.16 15.25 -8.86
CA TYR A 60 11.41 13.98 -8.86
C TYR A 60 10.85 13.64 -10.26
N SER A 61 10.61 14.66 -11.09
CA SER A 61 10.15 14.60 -12.48
C SER A 61 11.08 13.90 -13.50
N TYR A 62 12.37 13.70 -13.22
CA TYR A 62 13.30 13.08 -14.20
C TYR A 62 13.68 11.62 -13.92
N SER A 63 13.40 11.09 -12.73
CA SER A 63 13.69 9.69 -12.42
C SER A 63 12.50 8.80 -12.79
N PRO A 64 12.60 7.94 -13.83
CA PRO A 64 11.47 7.18 -14.35
C PRO A 64 10.89 6.19 -13.32
N ILE A 65 11.73 5.67 -12.42
CA ILE A 65 11.35 4.71 -11.38
C ILE A 65 10.37 5.32 -10.37
N LEU A 66 10.64 6.57 -9.97
CA LEU A 66 9.85 7.29 -8.97
C LEU A 66 8.49 7.73 -9.52
N ARG A 67 8.44 8.11 -10.81
CA ARG A 67 7.18 8.34 -11.52
C ARG A 67 6.37 7.06 -11.67
N TYR A 68 7.01 5.97 -12.07
CA TYR A 68 6.36 4.66 -12.18
C TYR A 68 5.71 4.26 -10.87
N PHE A 69 6.42 4.35 -9.74
CA PHE A 69 5.86 4.05 -8.43
C PHE A 69 4.62 4.87 -8.08
N VAL A 70 4.62 6.18 -8.35
CA VAL A 70 3.47 7.06 -8.06
C VAL A 70 2.28 6.75 -8.98
N ILE A 71 2.53 6.55 -10.28
CA ILE A 71 1.48 6.20 -11.25
C ILE A 71 0.83 4.88 -10.83
N VAL A 72 1.66 3.88 -10.52
CA VAL A 72 1.20 2.56 -10.13
C VAL A 72 0.43 2.61 -8.79
N SER A 73 0.91 3.37 -7.81
CA SER A 73 0.22 3.56 -6.52
C SER A 73 -1.13 4.30 -6.67
N THR A 74 -1.22 5.22 -7.61
CA THR A 74 -2.46 5.95 -7.91
C THR A 74 -3.50 5.03 -8.57
N ILE A 75 -3.07 4.23 -9.55
CA ILE A 75 -3.91 3.20 -10.19
C ILE A 75 -4.37 2.16 -9.15
N ALA A 76 -3.45 1.69 -8.31
CA ALA A 76 -3.75 0.79 -7.20
C ALA A 76 -4.81 1.37 -6.25
N CYS A 77 -4.71 2.65 -5.88
CA CYS A 77 -5.70 3.33 -5.05
C CYS A 77 -7.06 3.42 -5.73
N GLY A 78 -7.11 3.80 -7.01
CA GLY A 78 -8.36 3.92 -7.78
C GLY A 78 -9.07 2.56 -7.95
N LEU A 79 -8.31 1.51 -8.28
CA LEU A 79 -8.83 0.15 -8.41
C LEU A 79 -9.31 -0.40 -7.06
N SER A 80 -8.63 -0.06 -5.96
CA SER A 80 -9.03 -0.46 -4.61
C SER A 80 -10.39 0.12 -4.21
N ALA A 81 -10.64 1.40 -4.55
CA ALA A 81 -11.90 2.07 -4.27
C ALA A 81 -13.08 1.53 -5.08
N LEU A 82 -12.82 1.04 -6.30
CA LEU A 82 -13.85 0.49 -7.19
C LEU A 82 -14.13 -1.01 -6.95
N SER A 83 -13.29 -1.70 -6.18
CA SER A 83 -13.27 -3.17 -6.17
C SER A 83 -14.47 -3.84 -5.46
N LEU A 84 -15.37 -4.46 -6.25
CA LEU A 84 -16.21 -5.60 -5.86
C LEU A 84 -15.64 -6.96 -6.33
N GLY A 85 -14.53 -6.99 -7.08
CA GLY A 85 -13.99 -8.21 -7.71
C GLY A 85 -12.63 -8.67 -7.17
N CYS A 86 -12.49 -9.96 -6.88
CA CYS A 86 -11.26 -10.60 -6.37
C CYS A 86 -10.05 -10.47 -7.32
N PHE A 87 -10.27 -10.42 -8.64
CA PHE A 87 -9.19 -10.35 -9.63
C PHE A 87 -8.42 -9.02 -9.60
N LEU A 88 -9.13 -7.91 -9.42
CA LEU A 88 -8.53 -6.56 -9.35
C LEU A 88 -7.59 -6.43 -8.14
N TYR A 89 -7.81 -7.24 -7.12
CA TYR A 89 -7.02 -7.24 -5.92
C TYR A 89 -5.60 -7.76 -6.12
N SER A 90 -5.47 -8.91 -6.79
CA SER A 90 -4.18 -9.48 -7.13
C SER A 90 -3.36 -8.54 -8.02
N VAL A 91 -4.04 -7.78 -8.89
CA VAL A 91 -3.41 -6.75 -9.72
C VAL A 91 -2.89 -5.60 -8.85
N VAL A 92 -3.70 -5.06 -7.93
CA VAL A 92 -3.31 -3.98 -7.00
C VAL A 92 -2.08 -4.36 -6.17
N VAL A 93 -2.08 -5.57 -5.59
CA VAL A 93 -0.95 -6.06 -4.78
C VAL A 93 0.30 -6.26 -5.63
N GLY A 94 0.17 -6.89 -6.80
CA GLY A 94 1.30 -7.13 -7.70
C GLY A 94 1.95 -5.82 -8.16
N LEU A 95 1.13 -4.85 -8.55
CA LEU A 95 1.55 -3.50 -8.91
C LEU A 95 2.29 -2.79 -7.78
N ALA A 96 1.77 -2.84 -6.55
CA ALA A 96 2.42 -2.22 -5.40
C ALA A 96 3.79 -2.88 -5.08
N LEU A 97 3.89 -4.20 -5.18
CA LEU A 97 5.12 -4.94 -4.89
C LEU A 97 6.22 -4.69 -5.92
N THR A 98 5.90 -4.72 -7.21
CA THR A 98 6.88 -4.47 -8.29
C THR A 98 7.38 -3.02 -8.28
N GLY A 99 6.49 -2.06 -8.00
CA GLY A 99 6.88 -0.66 -7.81
C GLY A 99 7.80 -0.48 -6.60
N SER A 100 7.46 -1.09 -5.47
CA SER A 100 8.21 -0.95 -4.22
C SER A 100 9.57 -1.63 -4.28
N SER A 101 9.68 -2.80 -4.93
CA SER A 101 10.96 -3.49 -5.13
C SER A 101 11.91 -2.69 -6.01
N ALA A 102 11.42 -2.14 -7.14
CA ALA A 102 12.21 -1.28 -8.01
C ALA A 102 12.69 0.00 -7.28
N ALA A 103 11.80 0.63 -6.51
CA ALA A 103 12.14 1.81 -5.73
C ALA A 103 13.18 1.50 -4.63
N THR A 104 13.09 0.33 -4.00
CA THR A 104 14.05 -0.12 -2.98
C THR A 104 15.42 -0.38 -3.58
N ALA A 105 15.49 -1.08 -4.72
CA ALA A 105 16.75 -1.33 -5.42
C ALA A 105 17.46 -0.01 -5.78
N MET A 106 16.71 0.94 -6.36
CA MET A 106 17.26 2.26 -6.70
C MET A 106 17.62 3.09 -5.47
N GLY A 107 16.83 3.00 -4.40
CA GLY A 107 17.13 3.64 -3.12
C GLY A 107 18.39 3.09 -2.45
N TYR A 108 18.64 1.79 -2.57
CA TYR A 108 19.83 1.14 -2.02
C TYR A 108 21.10 1.61 -2.72
N VAL A 109 21.11 1.56 -4.06
CA VAL A 109 22.24 2.06 -4.86
C VAL A 109 22.45 3.56 -4.62
N GLY A 110 21.36 4.34 -4.49
CA GLY A 110 21.46 5.77 -4.20
C GLY A 110 22.01 6.09 -2.80
N ARG A 111 21.83 5.22 -1.81
CA ARG A 111 22.27 5.45 -0.42
C ARG A 111 23.68 4.95 -0.15
N TYR A 112 24.02 3.77 -0.63
CA TYR A 112 25.32 3.14 -0.36
C TYR A 112 26.33 3.37 -1.49
N GLY A 113 25.87 3.62 -2.72
CA GLY A 113 26.73 3.63 -3.90
C GLY A 113 27.34 2.25 -4.17
N ASP A 114 28.10 2.15 -5.26
CA ASP A 114 28.91 0.99 -5.57
C ASP A 114 30.20 1.46 -6.25
N SER A 115 31.33 1.26 -5.59
CA SER A 115 32.64 1.70 -6.10
C SER A 115 33.13 0.89 -7.29
N HIS A 116 32.69 -0.37 -7.45
CA HIS A 116 33.06 -1.21 -8.59
C HIS A 116 32.29 -0.80 -9.84
N ALA A 117 31.04 -0.37 -9.70
CA ALA A 117 30.24 0.16 -10.79
C ALA A 117 30.44 1.67 -11.03
N GLY A 118 31.25 2.35 -10.21
CA GLY A 118 31.47 3.81 -10.26
C GLY A 118 30.28 4.65 -9.79
N TRP A 119 29.33 4.04 -9.07
CA TRP A 119 28.14 4.71 -8.55
C TRP A 119 28.44 5.42 -7.24
N MET A 120 28.36 6.75 -7.25
CA MET A 120 28.59 7.58 -6.08
C MET A 120 27.28 7.78 -5.28
N PRO A 121 27.32 7.74 -3.93
CA PRO A 121 26.10 7.86 -3.11
C PRO A 121 25.49 9.26 -3.23
N ILE A 122 24.21 9.31 -3.61
CA ILE A 122 23.44 10.55 -3.81
C ILE A 122 22.84 11.03 -2.48
N CYS A 123 22.47 10.10 -1.59
CA CYS A 123 21.78 10.45 -0.35
C CYS A 123 22.65 11.18 0.70
N GLY A 124 23.97 11.28 0.49
CA GLY A 124 24.86 12.08 1.33
C GLY A 124 24.54 13.59 1.28
N THR A 125 24.16 14.10 0.10
CA THR A 125 23.81 15.51 -0.10
C THR A 125 22.31 15.77 0.10
N PHE A 126 21.46 14.78 -0.18
CA PHE A 126 19.99 14.89 -0.17
C PHE A 126 19.31 13.99 0.88
N GLY A 127 19.86 13.92 2.10
CA GLY A 127 19.41 12.99 3.14
C GLY A 127 17.90 13.05 3.45
N ARG A 128 17.32 14.25 3.60
CA ARG A 128 15.88 14.42 3.89
C ARG A 128 14.97 13.86 2.79
N PHE A 129 15.36 14.02 1.53
CA PHE A 129 14.61 13.49 0.39
C PHE A 129 14.69 11.95 0.37
N CYS A 130 15.89 11.42 0.60
CA CYS A 130 16.14 9.99 0.67
C CYS A 130 15.34 9.33 1.79
N ASP A 131 15.33 9.92 2.99
CA ASP A 131 14.55 9.39 4.11
C ASP A 131 13.04 9.45 3.83
N ARG A 132 12.54 10.53 3.21
CA ARG A 132 11.13 10.64 2.83
C ARG A 132 10.74 9.58 1.79
N MET A 133 11.61 9.31 0.82
CA MET A 133 11.42 8.24 -0.16
C MET A 133 11.38 6.86 0.52
N THR A 134 12.33 6.58 1.43
CA THR A 134 12.37 5.31 2.18
C THR A 134 11.10 5.11 3.00
N VAL A 135 10.65 6.14 3.73
CA VAL A 135 9.40 6.07 4.51
C VAL A 135 8.20 5.83 3.59
N SER A 136 8.13 6.50 2.44
CA SER A 136 7.06 6.28 1.46
C SER A 136 7.03 4.83 0.94
N VAL A 137 8.18 4.26 0.60
CA VAL A 137 8.29 2.88 0.11
C VAL A 137 7.89 1.88 1.21
N ALA A 138 8.28 2.15 2.45
CA ALA A 138 7.88 1.33 3.60
C ALA A 138 6.36 1.32 3.80
N PHE A 139 5.68 2.46 3.69
CA PHE A 139 4.20 2.53 3.75
C PHE A 139 3.54 1.73 2.61
N SER A 140 4.11 1.74 1.41
CA SER A 140 3.59 0.94 0.29
C SER A 140 3.78 -0.56 0.50
N PHE A 141 4.91 -1.01 1.07
CA PHE A 141 5.07 -2.41 1.47
C PHE A 141 4.08 -2.80 2.55
N PHE A 142 3.89 -1.94 3.56
CA PHE A 142 2.90 -2.18 4.60
C PHE A 142 1.49 -2.32 4.01
N ALA A 143 1.10 -1.43 3.10
CA ALA A 143 -0.17 -1.54 2.39
C ALA A 143 -0.29 -2.86 1.61
N ALA A 144 0.75 -3.28 0.89
CA ALA A 144 0.77 -4.55 0.15
C ALA A 144 0.59 -5.77 1.09
N VAL A 145 1.21 -5.75 2.27
CA VAL A 145 1.06 -6.82 3.27
C VAL A 145 -0.35 -6.84 3.86
N VAL A 146 -0.91 -5.68 4.22
CA VAL A 146 -2.30 -5.57 4.68
C VAL A 146 -3.24 -6.12 3.61
N TYR A 147 -2.95 -5.81 2.34
CA TYR A 147 -3.73 -6.34 1.26
C TYR A 147 -3.55 -7.88 1.12
N MET A 148 -2.34 -8.42 1.14
CA MET A 148 -2.16 -9.90 1.15
C MET A 148 -2.93 -10.57 2.31
N ALA A 149 -2.90 -9.95 3.49
CA ALA A 149 -3.74 -10.20 4.67
C ALA A 149 -5.20 -10.55 4.33
N LEU A 150 -5.84 -9.56 3.75
CA LEU A 150 -7.23 -9.54 3.30
C LEU A 150 -7.53 -10.61 2.22
N ALA A 151 -6.61 -10.86 1.28
CA ALA A 151 -6.80 -11.89 0.25
C ALA A 151 -6.83 -13.29 0.88
N VAL A 152 -5.85 -13.59 1.74
CA VAL A 152 -5.78 -14.89 2.43
C VAL A 152 -7.03 -15.09 3.28
N TRP A 153 -7.45 -14.06 4.01
CA TRP A 153 -8.66 -14.10 4.81
C TRP A 153 -9.91 -14.37 3.94
N SER A 154 -10.02 -13.72 2.79
CA SER A 154 -11.15 -13.92 1.87
C SER A 154 -11.16 -15.30 1.20
N ALA A 155 -9.99 -15.88 0.94
CA ALA A 155 -9.87 -17.22 0.37
C ALA A 155 -10.18 -18.29 1.42
N TRP A 156 -9.75 -18.08 2.67
CA TRP A 156 -10.00 -18.99 3.78
C TRP A 156 -11.50 -19.12 4.09
N ILE A 157 -12.22 -17.99 4.18
CA ILE A 157 -13.68 -18.04 4.39
C ILE A 157 -14.42 -18.72 3.23
N ALA A 158 -13.91 -18.58 1.99
CA ALA A 158 -14.48 -19.23 0.83
C ALA A 158 -14.26 -20.75 0.84
N SER A 159 -13.10 -21.24 1.30
CA SER A 159 -12.83 -22.67 1.39
C SER A 159 -13.67 -23.36 2.47
N GLU A 160 -13.94 -22.70 3.59
CA GLU A 160 -14.86 -23.20 4.61
C GLU A 160 -16.30 -23.31 4.08
N ALA A 161 -16.76 -22.34 3.28
CA ALA A 161 -18.08 -22.41 2.64
C ALA A 161 -18.19 -23.57 1.64
N HIS A 162 -17.13 -23.84 0.89
CA HIS A 162 -17.07 -24.98 -0.04
C HIS A 162 -17.12 -26.33 0.69
N LEU A 163 -16.45 -26.46 1.84
CA LEU A 163 -16.49 -27.69 2.65
C LEU A 163 -17.88 -27.96 3.22
N TYR A 164 -18.60 -26.91 3.66
CA TYR A 164 -19.99 -27.05 4.12
C TYR A 164 -20.91 -27.53 3.00
N ASN A 165 -20.79 -26.93 1.80
CA ASN A 165 -21.64 -27.30 0.66
C ASN A 165 -21.40 -28.75 0.18
N ASN A 166 -20.15 -29.24 0.21
CA ASN A 166 -19.81 -30.60 -0.22
C ASN A 166 -20.15 -31.69 0.82
N THR A 167 -20.48 -31.32 2.07
CA THR A 167 -20.86 -32.28 3.13
C THR A 167 -22.39 -32.49 3.18
N ILE A 168 -23.17 -31.60 2.56
CA ILE A 168 -24.64 -31.62 2.56
C ILE A 168 -25.21 -32.41 1.37
N TYR A 169 -24.41 -32.73 0.35
CA TYR A 169 -24.78 -33.55 -0.81
C TYR A 169 -24.18 -34.95 -0.77
#